data_AF-A0A3B6H1F0-F1
#
_entry.id   AF-A0A3B6H1F0-F1
#
_cell.length_a   1.000
_cell.length_b   1.000
_cell.length_c   1.000
_cell.angle_alpha   90.00
_cell.angle_beta   90.00
_cell.angle_gamma   90.00
#
_symmetry.space_group_name_H-M   'P 1'
#
loop_
_entity.id
_entity.type
_entity.pdbx_description
1 polymer ?
#
loop_
_entity_poly.entity_id
_entity_poly.type
_entity_poly.pdbx_seq_one_letter_code
_entity_poly.pdbx_strand_id
1 'polypeptide(L)'
;MDHQTKFAVQKIVVSLHSSQDILENILDRASEEKAVRISDRSRLDPKDGLGFLELEAHHIHDLAKEVEIRISECREKERKEKSRMESMISSLKKENQDIRSMLEVAVTEKEAAENSLRVLKGDGDQRRSSILQIAEKGLQKVGFGFIMEVISGESEGDEMSSSSASAASNGRESKQEVDSLASIVGKILKNLHHEINDLRQALDESRSDCDHLQLLAAQQAQKIIKYESHIQDLREREILLLQSVEELNVRVKEVEQEAARWKEA
;
A
#
# COMPACT_ATOMS: atom_id res chain seq x y z
N MET A 1 39.46 1.92 -47.24
CA MET A 1 38.08 2.39 -46.97
C MET A 1 37.70 3.36 -48.06
N ASP A 2 36.72 2.99 -48.88
CA ASP A 2 36.21 3.82 -49.98
C ASP A 2 35.52 5.10 -49.43
N HIS A 3 35.45 6.17 -50.22
CA HIS A 3 34.88 7.45 -49.79
C HIS A 3 33.43 7.29 -49.29
N GLN A 4 32.69 6.39 -49.94
CA GLN A 4 31.31 6.07 -49.63
C GLN A 4 31.16 5.36 -48.28
N THR A 5 32.12 4.50 -47.90
CA THR A 5 32.12 3.79 -46.61
C THR A 5 32.38 4.74 -45.44
N LYS A 6 33.31 5.70 -45.61
CA LYS A 6 33.61 6.71 -44.58
C LYS A 6 32.41 7.62 -44.31
N PHE A 7 31.72 8.04 -45.37
CA PHE A 7 30.52 8.87 -45.25
C PHE A 7 29.36 8.12 -44.55
N ALA A 8 29.19 6.83 -44.84
CA ALA A 8 28.19 5.99 -44.18
C ALA A 8 28.48 5.83 -42.67
N VAL A 9 29.74 5.53 -42.31
CA VAL A 9 30.18 5.43 -40.91
C VAL A 9 29.89 6.72 -40.15
N GLN A 10 30.24 7.87 -40.72
CA GLN A 10 30.01 9.16 -40.06
C GLN A 10 28.53 9.46 -39.82
N LYS A 11 27.64 9.09 -40.75
CA LYS A 11 26.19 9.21 -40.54
C LYS A 11 25.69 8.33 -39.39
N ILE A 12 26.21 7.11 -39.27
CA ILE A 12 25.83 6.19 -38.19
C ILE A 12 26.26 6.76 -36.84
N VAL A 13 27.49 7.26 -36.73
CA VAL A 13 28.00 7.87 -35.49
C VAL A 13 27.14 9.05 -35.04
N VAL A 14 26.75 9.95 -35.96
CA VAL A 14 25.86 11.07 -35.63
C VAL A 14 24.50 10.57 -35.13
N SER A 15 23.95 9.51 -35.74
CA SER A 15 22.69 8.91 -35.31
C SER A 15 22.78 8.24 -33.94
N LEU A 16 23.91 7.59 -33.64
CA LEU A 16 24.19 6.95 -32.36
C LEU A 16 24.26 7.99 -31.25
N HIS A 17 25.05 9.05 -31.42
CA HIS A 17 25.11 10.15 -30.45
C HIS A 17 23.76 10.82 -30.24
N SER A 18 22.99 11.07 -31.30
CA SER A 18 21.64 11.61 -31.15
C SER A 18 20.72 10.68 -30.36
N SER A 19 20.89 9.36 -30.50
CA SER A 19 20.10 8.37 -29.76
C SER A 19 20.51 8.33 -28.29
N GLN A 20 21.82 8.42 -28.02
CA GLN A 20 22.35 8.55 -26.67
C GLN A 20 21.80 9.80 -25.96
N ASP A 21 21.87 10.97 -26.59
CA ASP A 21 21.34 12.23 -26.01
C ASP A 21 19.86 12.13 -25.64
N ILE A 22 19.05 11.44 -26.47
CA ILE A 22 17.63 11.20 -26.20
C ILE A 22 17.46 10.28 -25.00
N LEU A 23 18.20 9.17 -24.94
CA LEU A 23 18.12 8.20 -23.85
C LEU A 23 18.56 8.83 -22.51
N GLU A 24 19.63 9.62 -22.51
CA GLU A 24 20.10 10.36 -21.33
C GLU A 24 19.04 11.35 -20.84
N ASN A 25 18.37 12.09 -21.74
CA ASN A 25 17.29 13.02 -21.35
C ASN A 25 16.08 12.28 -20.77
N ILE A 26 15.73 11.11 -21.32
CA ILE A 26 14.65 10.28 -20.78
C ILE A 26 15.03 9.75 -19.39
N LEU A 27 16.28 9.30 -19.22
CA LEU A 27 16.80 8.81 -17.95
C LEU A 27 16.79 9.89 -16.86
N ASP A 28 17.25 11.10 -17.19
CA ASP A 28 17.25 12.26 -16.30
C ASP A 28 15.82 12.63 -15.85
N ARG A 29 14.82 12.47 -16.70
CA ARG A 29 13.41 12.69 -16.35
C ARG A 29 12.81 11.57 -15.51
N ALA A 30 13.28 10.34 -15.70
CA ALA A 30 12.81 9.16 -14.98
C ALA A 30 13.44 9.02 -13.58
N SER A 31 14.54 9.73 -13.30
CA SER A 31 15.26 9.67 -12.03
C SER A 31 14.96 10.89 -11.14
N GLU A 32 14.45 10.65 -9.93
CA GLU A 32 14.29 11.69 -8.90
C GLU A 32 15.64 12.10 -8.26
N GLU A 33 16.65 11.23 -8.34
CA GLU A 33 18.01 11.47 -7.86
C GLU A 33 18.93 11.73 -9.06
N LYS A 34 19.73 12.80 -9.02
CA LYS A 34 20.74 13.08 -10.05
C LYS A 34 21.70 11.88 -10.09
N ALA A 35 21.55 11.00 -11.07
CA ALA A 35 22.43 9.86 -11.23
C ALA A 35 23.88 10.38 -11.26
N VAL A 36 24.74 9.82 -10.40
CA VAL A 36 26.19 10.03 -10.49
C VAL A 36 26.59 9.47 -11.83
N ARG A 37 26.80 10.39 -12.77
CA ARG A 37 27.06 10.06 -14.16
C ARG A 37 28.38 9.30 -14.23
N ILE A 38 28.32 8.03 -14.59
CA ILE A 38 29.41 7.43 -15.36
C ILE A 38 29.28 7.99 -16.77
N SER A 39 29.47 9.31 -16.91
CA SER A 39 29.74 9.91 -18.21
C SER A 39 31.21 9.64 -18.47
N ASP A 40 31.52 8.37 -18.71
CA ASP A 40 32.70 8.04 -19.47
C ASP A 40 32.35 8.39 -20.92
N ARG A 41 32.33 9.70 -21.17
CA ARG A 41 32.32 10.25 -22.51
C ARG A 41 33.67 9.86 -23.08
N SER A 42 33.77 8.61 -23.54
CA SER A 42 35.00 8.07 -24.05
C SER A 42 35.40 8.99 -25.20
N ARG A 43 36.43 9.81 -24.94
CA ARG A 43 37.01 10.72 -25.93
C ARG A 43 37.88 9.88 -26.87
N LEU A 44 37.32 8.83 -27.45
CA LEU A 44 38.04 7.89 -28.28
C LEU A 44 37.91 8.30 -29.74
N ASP A 45 39.05 8.31 -30.41
CA ASP A 45 39.27 8.89 -31.73
C ASP A 45 38.43 8.14 -32.78
N PRO A 46 37.58 8.82 -33.57
CA PRO A 46 36.84 8.22 -34.69
C PRO A 46 37.71 7.50 -35.74
N LYS A 47 39.04 7.58 -35.62
CA LYS A 47 40.02 6.92 -36.49
C LYS A 47 40.21 5.41 -36.23
N ASP A 48 39.69 4.85 -35.15
CA ASP A 48 39.85 3.42 -34.81
C ASP A 48 38.96 2.44 -35.63
N GLY A 49 38.22 2.94 -36.61
CA GLY A 49 37.53 2.11 -37.60
C GLY A 49 36.23 1.47 -37.08
N LEU A 50 35.96 0.22 -37.48
CA LEU A 50 34.70 -0.50 -37.18
C LEU A 50 34.53 -0.85 -35.69
N GLY A 51 35.63 -1.06 -34.95
CA GLY A 51 35.57 -1.39 -33.52
C GLY A 51 35.00 -0.26 -32.66
N PHE A 52 35.17 1.01 -33.08
CA PHE A 52 34.54 2.16 -32.44
C PHE A 52 33.01 2.06 -32.51
N LEU A 53 32.47 1.72 -33.68
CA LEU A 53 31.03 1.61 -33.87
C LEU A 53 30.42 0.50 -33.01
N GLU A 54 31.15 -0.61 -32.86
CA GLU A 54 30.70 -1.74 -32.05
C GLU A 54 30.63 -1.39 -30.56
N LEU A 55 31.61 -0.63 -30.05
CA LEU A 55 31.63 -0.16 -28.66
C LEU A 55 30.52 0.87 -28.39
N GLU A 56 30.36 1.85 -29.28
CA GLU A 56 29.33 2.89 -29.18
C GLU A 56 27.92 2.27 -29.25
N ALA A 57 27.71 1.28 -30.13
CA ALA A 57 26.46 0.56 -30.23
C ALA A 57 26.14 -0.26 -28.98
N HIS A 58 27.15 -0.93 -28.37
CA HIS A 58 26.98 -1.61 -27.09
C HIS A 58 26.63 -0.63 -25.96
N HIS A 59 27.31 0.51 -25.89
CA HIS A 59 27.02 1.53 -24.88
C HIS A 59 25.58 2.04 -24.96
N ILE A 60 25.11 2.36 -26.17
CA ILE A 60 23.74 2.81 -26.40
C ILE A 60 22.73 1.72 -26.06
N HIS A 61 23.03 0.46 -26.37
CA HIS A 61 22.16 -0.66 -26.01
C HIS A 61 22.06 -0.84 -24.49
N ASP A 62 23.18 -0.75 -23.77
CA ASP A 62 23.17 -0.85 -22.30
C ASP A 62 22.45 0.34 -21.66
N LEU A 63 22.64 1.54 -22.19
CA LEU A 63 21.88 2.73 -21.79
C LEU A 63 20.38 2.56 -22.06
N ALA A 64 19.99 2.00 -23.21
CA ALA A 64 18.59 1.74 -23.54
C ALA A 64 17.95 0.74 -22.57
N LYS A 65 18.68 -0.30 -22.16
CA LYS A 65 18.22 -1.25 -21.13
C LYS A 65 18.01 -0.57 -19.78
N GLU A 66 18.95 0.26 -19.35
CA GLU A 66 18.82 1.00 -18.09
C GLU A 66 17.60 1.94 -18.14
N VAL A 67 17.39 2.65 -19.25
CA VAL A 67 16.21 3.48 -19.48
C VAL A 67 14.92 2.64 -19.39
N GLU A 68 14.88 1.48 -20.02
CA GLU A 68 13.72 0.58 -19.97
C GLU A 68 13.39 0.13 -18.54
N ILE A 69 14.42 -0.28 -17.78
CA ILE A 69 14.29 -0.68 -16.37
C ILE A 69 13.75 0.49 -15.55
N ARG A 70 14.36 1.66 -15.63
CA ARG A 70 13.96 2.85 -14.85
C ARG A 70 12.54 3.32 -15.17
N ILE A 71 12.16 3.32 -16.44
CA ILE A 71 10.78 3.66 -16.83
C ILE A 71 9.80 2.62 -16.28
N SER A 72 10.16 1.33 -16.32
CA SER A 72 9.31 0.27 -15.77
C SER A 72 9.07 0.44 -14.26
N GLU A 73 10.13 0.76 -13.50
CA GLU A 73 10.07 1.02 -12.06
C GLU A 73 9.25 2.28 -11.75
N CYS A 74 9.44 3.37 -12.51
CA CYS A 74 8.68 4.61 -12.36
C CYS A 74 7.18 4.37 -12.59
N ARG A 75 6.81 3.67 -13.67
CA ARG A 75 5.41 3.29 -13.95
C ARG A 75 4.82 2.39 -12.86
N GLU A 76 5.63 1.50 -12.27
CA GLU A 76 5.20 0.64 -11.18
C GLU A 76 4.88 1.45 -9.91
N LYS A 77 5.78 2.38 -9.53
CA LYS A 77 5.55 3.29 -8.40
C LYS A 77 4.30 4.14 -8.60
N GLU A 78 4.12 4.71 -9.80
CA GLU A 78 2.94 5.49 -10.16
C GLU A 78 1.64 4.67 -10.04
N ARG A 79 1.65 3.43 -10.55
CA ARG A 79 0.47 2.55 -10.45
C ARG A 79 0.13 2.19 -9.01
N LYS A 80 1.14 1.87 -8.20
CA LYS A 80 0.96 1.57 -6.77
C LYS A 80 0.37 2.77 -6.03
N GLU A 81 0.92 3.95 -6.24
CA GLU A 81 0.41 5.17 -5.61
C GLU A 81 -1.01 5.50 -6.05
N LYS A 82 -1.30 5.40 -7.35
CA LYS A 82 -2.65 5.57 -7.88
C LYS A 82 -3.66 4.60 -7.23
N SER A 83 -3.31 3.31 -7.14
CA SER A 83 -4.17 2.31 -6.50
C SER A 83 -4.40 2.59 -5.00
N ARG A 84 -3.37 3.07 -4.30
CA ARG A 84 -3.45 3.48 -2.89
C ARG A 84 -4.38 4.68 -2.72
N MET A 85 -4.24 5.69 -3.58
CA MET A 85 -5.10 6.87 -3.59
C MET A 85 -6.56 6.50 -3.90
N GLU A 86 -6.81 5.64 -4.89
CA GLU A 86 -8.15 5.16 -5.24
C GLU A 86 -8.83 4.42 -4.07
N SER A 87 -8.07 3.58 -3.35
CA SER A 87 -8.55 2.90 -2.14
C SER A 87 -8.90 3.90 -1.04
N MET A 88 -8.06 4.91 -0.82
CA MET A 88 -8.29 5.95 0.19
C MET A 88 -9.52 6.80 -0.15
N ILE A 89 -9.67 7.21 -1.42
CA ILE A 89 -10.85 7.94 -1.90
C ILE A 89 -12.12 7.12 -1.71
N SER A 90 -12.08 5.82 -2.00
CA SER A 90 -13.23 4.92 -1.82
C SER A 90 -13.63 4.80 -0.34
N SER A 91 -12.64 4.68 0.55
CA SER A 91 -12.87 4.67 2.00
C SER A 91 -13.47 5.99 2.49
N LEU A 92 -12.88 7.13 2.11
CA LEU A 92 -13.37 8.46 2.48
C LEU A 92 -14.77 8.73 1.94
N LYS A 93 -15.10 8.23 0.74
CA LYS A 93 -16.44 8.35 0.16
C LYS A 93 -17.46 7.53 0.95
N LYS A 94 -17.09 6.33 1.41
CA LYS A 94 -17.94 5.50 2.28
C LYS A 94 -18.16 6.17 3.63
N GLU A 95 -17.10 6.64 4.28
CA GLU A 95 -17.19 7.36 5.56
C GLU A 95 -18.06 8.62 5.45
N ASN A 96 -17.91 9.41 4.37
CA ASN A 96 -18.79 10.55 4.11
C ASN A 96 -20.25 10.14 3.91
N GLN A 97 -20.52 8.98 3.30
CA GLN A 97 -21.88 8.46 3.16
C GLN A 97 -22.44 8.05 4.52
N ASP A 98 -21.65 7.39 5.36
CA ASP A 98 -22.03 6.97 6.71
C ASP A 98 -22.32 8.20 7.60
N ILE A 99 -21.47 9.23 7.54
CA ILE A 99 -21.70 10.51 8.25
C ILE A 99 -22.99 11.19 7.78
N ARG A 100 -23.24 11.22 6.47
CA ARG A 100 -24.49 11.78 5.93
C ARG A 100 -25.71 11.03 6.44
N SER A 101 -25.67 9.69 6.43
CA SER A 101 -26.76 8.86 6.97
C SER A 101 -26.98 9.12 8.45
N MET A 102 -25.92 9.21 9.26
CA MET A 102 -26.04 9.53 10.69
C MET A 102 -26.63 10.92 10.90
N LEU A 103 -26.24 11.91 10.09
CA LEU A 103 -26.77 13.26 10.17
C LEU A 103 -28.27 13.30 9.84
N GLU A 104 -28.71 12.58 8.81
CA GLU A 104 -30.13 12.46 8.46
C GLU A 104 -30.94 11.84 9.62
N VAL A 105 -30.42 10.77 10.24
CA VAL A 105 -31.06 10.15 11.42
C VAL A 105 -31.08 11.13 12.60
N ALA A 106 -29.97 11.83 12.88
CA ALA A 106 -29.91 12.78 13.98
C ALA A 106 -30.86 13.98 13.78
N VAL A 107 -30.99 14.48 12.55
CA VAL A 107 -31.91 15.58 12.21
C VAL A 107 -33.37 15.13 12.36
N THR A 108 -33.73 13.98 11.78
CA THR A 108 -35.09 13.45 11.89
C THR A 108 -35.49 13.14 13.34
N GLU A 109 -34.56 12.62 14.14
CA GLU A 109 -34.81 12.37 15.55
C GLU A 109 -34.89 13.66 16.38
N LYS A 110 -34.05 14.66 16.09
CA LYS A 110 -34.15 15.99 16.69
C LYS A 110 -35.54 16.59 16.40
N GLU A 111 -36.01 16.55 15.16
CA GLU A 111 -37.33 17.06 14.79
C GLU A 111 -38.47 16.30 15.50
N ALA A 112 -38.36 14.97 15.61
CA ALA A 112 -39.32 14.15 16.34
C ALA A 112 -39.34 14.48 17.85
N ALA A 113 -38.17 14.69 18.46
CA ALA A 113 -38.03 15.10 19.85
C ALA A 113 -38.59 16.51 20.10
N GLU A 114 -38.29 17.47 19.23
CA GLU A 114 -38.83 18.84 19.30
C GLU A 114 -40.37 18.84 19.17
N ASN A 115 -40.93 18.04 18.26
CA ASN A 115 -42.37 17.88 18.11
C ASN A 115 -43.01 17.25 19.35
N SER A 116 -42.40 16.21 19.90
CA SER A 116 -42.88 15.55 21.13
C SER A 116 -42.82 16.50 22.34
N LEU A 117 -41.78 17.33 22.43
CA LEU A 117 -41.64 18.33 23.48
C LEU A 117 -42.68 19.45 23.37
N ARG A 118 -43.08 19.85 22.16
CA ARG A 118 -44.14 20.85 21.95
C ARG A 118 -45.52 20.37 22.43
N VAL A 119 -45.76 19.07 22.40
CA VAL A 119 -47.04 18.45 22.82
C VAL A 119 -47.08 18.17 24.34
N LEU A 120 -45.91 18.13 25.00
CA LEU A 120 -45.78 17.88 26.44
C LEU A 120 -46.38 19.03 27.28
N LYS A 121 -47.65 18.86 27.69
CA LYS A 121 -48.29 19.57 28.80
C LYS A 121 -48.48 18.61 29.98
N GLY A 122 -47.88 18.92 31.12
CA GLY A 122 -47.98 18.12 32.36
C GLY A 122 -47.14 18.71 33.48
N ASP A 123 -47.45 18.34 34.74
CA ASP A 123 -46.73 18.75 35.94
C ASP A 123 -45.27 18.22 35.96
N GLY A 124 -44.41 18.85 36.76
CA GLY A 124 -42.94 18.79 36.68
C GLY A 124 -42.33 17.39 36.57
N ASP A 125 -42.88 16.41 37.30
CA ASP A 125 -42.34 15.04 37.33
C ASP A 125 -42.73 14.20 36.10
N GLN A 126 -43.99 14.31 35.64
CA GLN A 126 -44.45 13.63 34.42
C GLN A 126 -43.74 14.19 33.17
N ARG A 127 -43.49 15.51 33.17
CA ARG A 127 -42.72 16.18 32.12
C ARG A 127 -41.27 15.72 32.10
N ARG A 128 -40.63 15.56 33.27
CA ARG A 128 -39.24 15.11 33.40
C ARG A 128 -39.06 13.66 32.92
N SER A 129 -39.96 12.76 33.28
CA SER A 129 -39.95 11.36 32.82
C SER A 129 -40.08 11.25 31.30
N SER A 130 -41.00 12.03 30.71
CA SER A 130 -41.22 12.03 29.26
C SER A 130 -40.01 12.59 28.48
N ILE A 131 -39.33 13.60 29.02
CA ILE A 131 -38.09 14.13 28.43
C ILE A 131 -36.98 13.09 28.45
N LEU A 132 -36.84 12.32 29.54
CA LEU A 132 -35.85 11.25 29.64
C LEU A 132 -36.10 10.13 28.63
N GLN A 133 -37.35 9.69 28.45
CA GLN A 133 -37.71 8.69 27.44
C GLN A 133 -37.44 9.17 26.01
N ILE A 134 -37.67 10.44 25.71
CA ILE A 134 -37.36 11.02 24.40
C ILE A 134 -35.84 11.01 24.17
N ALA A 135 -35.05 11.42 25.17
CA ALA A 135 -33.59 11.41 25.07
C ALA A 135 -33.01 10.00 24.89
N GLU A 136 -33.53 9.02 25.62
CA GLU A 136 -33.13 7.61 25.52
C GLU A 136 -33.40 7.02 24.13
N LYS A 137 -34.62 7.20 23.61
CA LYS A 137 -35.00 6.74 22.26
C LYS A 137 -34.13 7.38 21.18
N GLY A 138 -33.81 8.66 21.34
CA GLY A 138 -32.99 9.37 20.37
C GLY A 138 -31.56 8.86 20.33
N LEU A 139 -30.95 8.65 21.50
CA LEU A 139 -29.59 8.12 21.63
C LEU A 139 -29.48 6.70 21.01
N GLN A 140 -30.47 5.86 21.29
CA GLN A 140 -30.52 4.48 20.78
C GLN A 140 -30.54 4.45 19.24
N LYS A 141 -31.30 5.34 18.60
CA LYS A 141 -31.39 5.42 17.13
C LYS A 141 -30.12 5.91 16.45
N VAL A 142 -29.34 6.77 17.10
CA VAL A 142 -28.03 7.21 16.60
C VAL A 142 -26.89 6.24 16.97
N GLY A 143 -27.21 5.05 17.48
CA GLY A 143 -26.26 3.97 17.75
C GLY A 143 -25.54 4.07 19.11
N PHE A 144 -25.93 5.00 19.96
CA PHE A 144 -25.42 5.12 21.32
C PHE A 144 -26.38 4.41 22.30
N GLY A 145 -25.97 3.29 22.90
CA GLY A 145 -26.75 2.61 23.92
C GLY A 145 -26.71 3.36 25.25
N PHE A 146 -27.86 3.75 25.80
CA PHE A 146 -27.95 4.32 27.15
C PHE A 146 -28.31 3.22 28.15
N ILE A 147 -27.53 3.08 29.23
CA ILE A 147 -27.79 2.14 30.32
C ILE A 147 -28.35 2.96 31.48
N MET A 148 -29.67 3.05 31.59
CA MET A 148 -30.36 3.69 32.71
C MET A 148 -31.17 2.65 33.50
N GLU A 149 -30.53 1.54 33.89
CA GLU A 149 -31.18 0.48 34.69
C GLU A 149 -30.52 0.28 36.07
N VAL A 150 -30.03 1.34 36.73
CA VAL A 150 -29.40 1.19 38.06
C VAL A 150 -29.73 2.29 39.09
N ILE A 151 -30.41 3.40 38.77
CA ILE A 151 -30.55 4.49 39.76
C ILE A 151 -31.99 5.01 39.90
N SER A 152 -32.85 4.22 40.54
CA SER A 152 -33.69 4.66 41.67
C SER A 152 -34.63 3.55 42.10
N GLY A 153 -34.47 3.09 43.35
CA GLY A 153 -35.15 1.95 43.94
C GLY A 153 -36.62 2.18 44.30
N GLU A 154 -37.35 1.06 44.25
CA GLU A 154 -38.45 0.58 45.10
C GLU A 154 -39.28 1.61 45.91
N SER A 155 -40.57 1.74 45.59
CA SER A 155 -41.67 1.69 46.59
C SER A 155 -43.03 1.57 45.90
N GLU A 156 -43.83 0.64 46.43
CA GLU A 156 -45.21 0.26 46.09
C GLU A 156 -46.23 1.41 46.12
N GLY A 157 -47.37 1.24 45.43
CA GLY A 157 -48.54 2.11 45.58
C GLY A 157 -49.60 1.91 44.50
N ASP A 158 -50.61 1.13 44.86
CA ASP A 158 -51.73 0.64 44.07
C ASP A 158 -52.85 1.67 43.79
N GLU A 159 -53.70 1.33 42.81
CA GLU A 159 -55.10 1.75 42.54
C GLU A 159 -55.50 3.23 42.26
N MET A 160 -56.16 3.47 41.11
CA MET A 160 -57.64 3.51 41.03
C MET A 160 -58.19 3.90 39.63
N SER A 161 -59.02 2.98 39.10
CA SER A 161 -60.30 3.19 38.36
C SER A 161 -60.27 3.78 36.94
N SER A 162 -60.99 3.27 35.91
CA SER A 162 -62.14 2.34 35.77
C SER A 162 -62.22 1.96 34.26
N SER A 163 -62.67 0.80 33.77
CA SER A 163 -63.97 0.17 34.00
C SER A 163 -64.02 -1.27 33.45
N SER A 164 -64.88 -2.06 34.10
CA SER A 164 -65.35 -3.42 33.83
C SER A 164 -65.37 -3.95 32.39
N ALA A 165 -64.97 -5.22 32.21
CA ALA A 165 -65.91 -6.32 31.91
C ALA A 165 -65.19 -7.69 31.96
N SER A 166 -65.67 -8.54 32.88
CA SER A 166 -65.86 -9.99 32.77
C SER A 166 -64.80 -10.90 32.12
N ALA A 167 -64.37 -11.85 32.95
CA ALA A 167 -64.29 -13.28 32.67
C ALA A 167 -63.05 -13.82 31.92
N ALA A 168 -62.16 -14.40 32.75
CA ALA A 168 -61.42 -15.64 32.55
C ALA A 168 -60.45 -15.76 31.36
N SER A 169 -59.26 -16.29 31.68
CA SER A 169 -58.13 -16.60 30.79
C SER A 169 -57.26 -15.40 30.42
N ASN A 170 -56.05 -15.33 30.99
CA ASN A 170 -54.82 -15.25 30.19
C ASN A 170 -53.55 -15.36 31.06
N GLY A 171 -53.23 -16.59 31.46
CA GLY A 171 -51.84 -16.97 31.77
C GLY A 171 -51.00 -17.23 30.51
N ARG A 172 -51.33 -16.60 29.37
CA ARG A 172 -50.72 -16.87 28.05
C ARG A 172 -49.83 -15.75 27.51
N GLU A 173 -50.04 -14.48 27.88
CA GLU A 173 -49.26 -13.35 27.35
C GLU A 173 -47.81 -13.33 27.85
N SER A 174 -47.56 -13.59 29.15
CA SER A 174 -46.19 -13.63 29.69
C SER A 174 -45.32 -14.74 29.07
N LYS A 175 -45.95 -15.84 28.63
CA LYS A 175 -45.24 -16.96 28.00
C LYS A 175 -44.82 -16.61 26.57
N GLN A 176 -45.67 -15.91 25.83
CA GLN A 176 -45.41 -15.52 24.44
C GLN A 176 -44.31 -14.46 24.30
N GLU A 177 -44.20 -13.52 25.25
CA GLU A 177 -43.11 -12.53 25.28
C GLU A 177 -41.76 -13.16 25.65
N VAL A 178 -41.74 -14.09 26.62
CA VAL A 178 -40.54 -14.84 27.01
C VAL A 178 -40.05 -15.73 25.86
N ASP A 179 -40.97 -16.40 25.14
CA ASP A 179 -40.65 -17.20 23.96
C ASP A 179 -40.08 -16.32 22.82
N SER A 180 -40.55 -15.08 22.68
CA SER A 180 -40.06 -14.10 21.69
C SER A 180 -38.66 -13.58 22.04
N LEU A 181 -38.41 -13.27 23.32
CA LEU A 181 -37.09 -12.86 23.80
C LEU A 181 -36.05 -13.99 23.65
N ALA A 182 -36.44 -15.22 24.01
CA ALA A 182 -35.58 -16.40 23.84
C ALA A 182 -35.20 -16.63 22.36
N SER A 183 -36.12 -16.35 21.44
CA SER A 183 -35.87 -16.42 19.99
C SER A 183 -34.86 -15.36 19.52
N ILE A 184 -34.99 -14.12 20.01
CA ILE A 184 -34.05 -13.02 19.69
C ILE A 184 -32.65 -13.34 20.23
N VAL A 185 -32.56 -13.73 21.50
CA VAL A 185 -31.29 -14.13 22.13
C VAL A 185 -30.68 -15.32 21.40
N GLY A 186 -31.49 -16.32 21.03
CA GLY A 186 -31.05 -17.47 20.24
C GLY A 186 -30.51 -17.08 18.87
N LYS A 187 -31.10 -16.09 18.20
CA LYS A 187 -30.60 -15.56 16.92
C LYS A 187 -29.30 -14.79 17.09
N ILE A 188 -29.19 -13.94 18.12
CA ILE A 188 -27.95 -13.23 18.45
C ILE A 188 -26.82 -14.21 18.73
N LEU A 189 -27.07 -15.22 19.57
CA LEU A 189 -26.06 -16.22 19.93
C LEU A 189 -25.57 -17.01 18.71
N LYS A 190 -26.49 -17.39 17.80
CA LYS A 190 -26.14 -18.03 16.53
C LYS A 190 -25.28 -17.12 15.66
N ASN A 191 -25.65 -15.86 15.50
CA ASN A 191 -24.88 -14.90 14.71
C ASN A 191 -23.47 -14.71 15.27
N LEU A 192 -23.34 -14.53 16.60
CA LEU A 192 -22.04 -14.43 17.27
C LEU A 192 -21.20 -15.70 17.07
N HIS A 193 -21.81 -16.89 17.10
CA HIS A 193 -21.09 -18.13 16.82
C HIS A 193 -20.55 -18.21 15.39
N HIS A 194 -21.31 -17.72 14.40
CA HIS A 194 -20.83 -17.65 13.01
C HIS A 194 -19.69 -16.65 12.89
N GLU A 195 -19.84 -15.46 13.45
CA GLU A 195 -18.80 -14.42 13.41
C GLU A 195 -17.50 -14.88 14.11
N ILE A 196 -17.59 -15.58 15.25
CA ILE A 196 -16.42 -16.17 15.92
C ILE A 196 -15.72 -17.19 15.02
N ASN A 197 -16.47 -18.00 14.27
CA ASN A 197 -15.88 -18.99 13.36
C ASN A 197 -15.23 -18.32 12.15
N ASP A 198 -15.89 -17.33 11.54
CA ASP A 198 -15.36 -16.57 10.41
C ASP A 198 -14.07 -15.84 10.80
N LEU A 199 -14.03 -15.22 11.99
CA LEU A 199 -12.83 -14.57 12.52
C LEU A 199 -11.68 -15.55 12.79
N ARG A 200 -11.98 -16.76 13.25
CA ARG A 200 -10.97 -17.82 13.44
C ARG A 200 -10.38 -18.26 12.10
N GLN A 201 -11.23 -18.47 11.10
CA GLN A 201 -10.77 -18.82 9.77
C GLN A 201 -9.89 -17.71 9.17
N ALA A 202 -10.33 -16.45 9.26
CA ALA A 202 -9.55 -15.31 8.77
C ALA A 202 -8.20 -15.18 9.50
N LEU A 203 -8.15 -15.48 10.80
CA LEU A 203 -6.91 -15.49 11.57
C LEU A 203 -5.96 -16.60 11.11
N ASP A 204 -6.46 -17.80 10.86
CA ASP A 204 -5.65 -18.93 10.40
C ASP A 204 -5.13 -18.70 8.97
N GLU A 205 -5.94 -18.13 8.08
CA GLU A 205 -5.54 -17.69 6.74
C GLU A 205 -4.43 -16.63 6.83
N SER A 206 -4.62 -15.59 7.65
CA SER A 206 -3.62 -14.54 7.86
C SER A 206 -2.29 -15.07 8.42
N ARG A 207 -2.34 -16.07 9.31
CA ARG A 207 -1.14 -16.74 9.82
C ARG A 207 -0.41 -17.53 8.73
N SER A 208 -1.14 -18.28 7.93
CA SER A 208 -0.58 -19.01 6.78
C SER A 208 0.10 -18.06 5.78
N ASP A 209 -0.52 -16.91 5.49
CA ASP A 209 0.07 -15.89 4.62
C ASP A 209 1.35 -15.30 5.24
N CYS A 210 1.35 -15.06 6.56
CA CYS A 210 2.53 -14.58 7.27
C CYS A 210 3.69 -15.58 7.19
N ASP A 211 3.43 -16.87 7.43
CA ASP A 211 4.42 -17.94 7.33
C ASP A 211 4.99 -18.04 5.90
N HIS A 212 4.13 -17.89 4.88
CA HIS A 212 4.56 -17.89 3.48
C HIS A 212 5.46 -16.70 3.14
N LEU A 213 5.08 -15.49 3.57
CA LEU A 213 5.90 -14.29 3.41
C LEU A 213 7.24 -14.40 4.13
N GLN A 214 7.26 -15.00 5.32
CA GLN A 214 8.49 -15.23 6.08
C GLN A 214 9.43 -16.20 5.34
N LEU A 215 8.90 -17.26 4.74
CA LEU A 215 9.67 -18.19 3.92
C LEU A 215 10.29 -17.48 2.69
N LEU A 216 9.50 -16.67 1.99
CA LEU A 216 9.99 -15.89 0.84
C LEU A 216 11.09 -14.90 1.24
N ALA A 217 10.91 -14.21 2.37
CA ALA A 217 11.92 -13.30 2.91
C ALA A 217 13.23 -14.03 3.23
N ALA A 218 13.15 -15.20 3.87
CA ALA A 218 14.33 -16.02 4.15
C ALA A 218 15.05 -16.49 2.88
N GLN A 219 14.30 -16.89 1.84
CA GLN A 219 14.87 -17.28 0.54
C GLN A 219 15.56 -16.10 -0.16
N GLN A 220 14.96 -14.91 -0.13
CA GLN A 220 15.58 -13.72 -0.69
C GLN A 220 16.85 -13.32 0.06
N ALA A 221 16.82 -13.33 1.40
CA ALA A 221 18.00 -13.07 2.22
C ALA A 221 19.16 -14.03 1.88
N GLN A 222 18.86 -15.32 1.69
CA GLN A 222 19.88 -16.30 1.29
C GLN A 222 20.46 -16.01 -0.10
N LYS A 223 19.63 -15.58 -1.06
CA LYS A 223 20.11 -15.20 -2.40
C LYS A 223 21.01 -13.97 -2.34
N ILE A 224 20.66 -12.97 -1.53
CA ILE A 224 21.47 -11.76 -1.33
C ILE A 224 22.84 -12.15 -0.79
N ILE A 225 22.90 -12.98 0.26
CA ILE A 225 24.18 -13.45 0.83
C ILE A 225 25.03 -14.16 -0.23
N LYS A 226 24.42 -15.00 -1.08
CA LYS A 226 25.15 -15.67 -2.17
C LYS A 226 25.71 -14.69 -3.18
N TYR A 227 24.92 -13.72 -3.64
CA TYR A 227 25.41 -12.72 -4.60
C TYR A 227 26.46 -11.80 -4.00
N GLU A 228 26.31 -11.44 -2.73
CA GLU A 228 27.31 -10.65 -2.01
C GLU A 228 28.66 -11.37 -1.94
N SER A 229 28.66 -12.67 -1.60
CA SER A 229 29.89 -13.48 -1.64
C SER A 229 30.50 -13.58 -3.04
N HIS A 230 29.67 -13.76 -4.08
CA HIS A 230 30.16 -13.84 -5.45
C HIS A 230 30.77 -12.51 -5.94
N ILE A 231 30.16 -11.38 -5.60
CA ILE A 231 30.70 -10.05 -5.91
C ILE A 231 32.04 -9.86 -5.22
N GLN A 232 32.17 -10.31 -3.97
CA GLN A 232 33.42 -10.23 -3.22
C GLN A 232 34.53 -11.04 -3.89
N ASP A 233 34.26 -12.29 -4.30
CA ASP A 233 35.21 -13.12 -5.04
C ASP A 233 35.67 -12.46 -6.36
N LEU A 234 34.74 -11.84 -7.09
CA LEU A 234 35.05 -11.12 -8.33
C LEU A 234 35.94 -9.91 -8.08
N ARG A 235 35.69 -9.14 -7.01
CA ARG A 235 36.54 -8.00 -6.63
C ARG A 235 37.95 -8.45 -6.26
N GLU A 236 38.10 -9.54 -5.52
CA GLU A 236 39.42 -10.07 -5.17
C GLU A 236 40.18 -10.53 -6.41
N ARG A 237 39.47 -11.18 -7.36
CA ARG A 237 40.05 -11.56 -8.65
C ARG A 237 40.47 -10.35 -9.49
N GLU A 238 39.66 -9.30 -9.51
CA GLU A 238 39.98 -8.04 -10.21
C GLU A 238 41.27 -7.43 -9.67
N ILE A 239 41.42 -7.34 -8.34
CA ILE A 239 42.63 -6.83 -7.69
C ILE A 239 43.87 -7.64 -8.09
N LEU A 240 43.78 -8.97 -8.07
CA LEU A 240 44.89 -9.85 -8.47
C LEU A 240 45.27 -9.69 -9.94
N LEU A 241 44.28 -9.57 -10.82
CA LEU A 241 44.52 -9.34 -12.25
C LEU A 241 45.17 -7.98 -12.49
N LEU A 242 44.73 -6.94 -11.79
CA LEU A 242 45.28 -5.59 -11.92
C LEU A 242 46.77 -5.56 -11.50
N GLN A 243 47.11 -6.23 -10.40
CA GLN A 243 48.50 -6.42 -9.99
C GLN A 243 49.32 -7.19 -11.03
N SER A 244 48.77 -8.28 -11.59
CA SER A 244 49.45 -9.07 -12.62
C SER A 244 49.68 -8.29 -13.91
N VAL A 245 48.74 -7.43 -14.31
CA VAL A 245 48.88 -6.57 -15.49
C VAL A 245 49.96 -5.51 -15.25
N GLU A 246 50.00 -4.89 -14.07
CA GLU A 246 51.02 -3.91 -13.72
C GLU A 246 52.43 -4.54 -13.73
N GLU A 247 52.60 -5.74 -13.15
CA GLU A 247 53.87 -6.47 -13.19
C GLU A 247 54.29 -6.80 -14.63
N LEU A 248 53.35 -7.23 -15.47
CA LEU A 248 53.64 -7.50 -16.88
C LEU A 248 54.02 -6.23 -17.64
N ASN A 249 53.36 -5.10 -17.37
CA ASN A 249 53.66 -3.80 -17.97
C ASN A 249 55.08 -3.33 -17.62
N VAL A 250 55.51 -3.52 -16.37
CA VAL A 250 56.89 -3.25 -15.95
C VAL A 250 57.87 -4.11 -16.74
N ARG A 251 57.65 -5.43 -16.83
CA ARG A 251 58.51 -6.34 -17.60
C ARG A 251 58.59 -5.97 -19.08
N VAL A 252 57.47 -5.58 -19.70
CA VAL A 252 57.44 -5.15 -21.11
C VAL A 252 58.32 -3.92 -21.30
N LYS A 253 58.21 -2.92 -20.43
CA LYS A 253 59.05 -1.71 -20.49
C LYS A 253 60.54 -2.03 -20.34
N GLU A 254 60.90 -2.97 -19.47
CA GLU A 254 62.30 -3.41 -19.30
C GLU A 254 62.83 -4.08 -20.58
N VAL A 255 62.04 -4.97 -21.20
CA VAL A 255 62.39 -5.63 -22.46
C VAL A 255 62.49 -4.63 -23.61
N GLU A 256 61.59 -3.64 -23.69
CA GLU A 256 61.65 -2.58 -24.69
C GLU A 256 62.92 -1.72 -24.55
N GLN A 257 63.29 -1.37 -23.32
CA GLN A 257 64.53 -0.63 -23.04
C GLN A 257 65.78 -1.46 -23.40
N GLU A 258 65.78 -2.76 -23.13
CA GLU A 258 66.87 -3.64 -23.52
C GLU A 258 66.95 -3.76 -25.06
N ALA A 259 65.83 -3.98 -25.75
CA ALA A 259 65.78 -4.03 -27.21
C ALA A 259 66.24 -2.71 -27.86
N ALA A 260 65.97 -1.56 -27.24
CA ALA A 260 66.51 -0.27 -27.67
C ALA A 260 68.04 -0.23 -27.53
N ARG A 261 68.59 -0.66 -26.38
CA ARG A 261 70.05 -0.75 -26.16
C ARG A 261 70.74 -1.65 -27.18
N TRP A 262 70.17 -2.82 -27.51
CA TRP A 262 70.72 -3.72 -28.53
C TRP A 262 70.65 -3.15 -29.95
N LYS A 263 69.73 -2.22 -30.24
CA LYS A 263 69.63 -1.55 -31.55
C LYS A 263 70.65 -0.43 -31.74
N GLU A 264 71.13 0.17 -30.65
CA GLU A 264 72.07 1.29 -30.66
C GLU A 264 73.55 0.85 -30.64
N ALA A 265 73.82 -0.41 -30.27
CA ALA A 265 75.15 -1.03 -30.27
C ALA A 265 75.51 -1.64 -31.63
#